data_AF-A0A7W1Z731-F1
#
_entry.id   AF-A0A7W1Z731-F1
#
_cell.length_a   1.000
_cell.length_b   1.000
_cell.length_c   1.000
_cell.angle_alpha   90.00
_cell.angle_beta   90.00
_cell.angle_gamma   90.00
#
_symmetry.space_group_name_H-M   'P 1'
#
loop_
_entity.id
_entity.type
_entity.pdbx_description
1 polymer ?
#
loop_
_entity_poly.entity_id
_entity_poly.type
_entity_poly.pdbx_seq_one_letter_code
_entity_poly.pdbx_strand_id
1 'polypeptide(L)'
;MTAAKTLAPTRAPRLWMPDRVTFTADALREPWGEQIRARVEALALPRAKGGGGYPIGLVVAPIVAVPEWQTEYTRLLDDAQAALPAGCDLTWELITHRFTPGSRETLLGWYPNSTLEMVPETRIAKRNKFGGIKHVYPRDAMREMRGWFEREIAARFPGAPILYWT
;
A
#
# COMPACT_ATOMS: atom_id res chain seq x y z
N MET A 1 -10.35 -33.78 51.25
CA MET A 1 -9.29 -34.01 50.24
C MET A 1 -9.90 -33.73 48.88
N THR A 2 -9.60 -32.59 48.27
CA THR A 2 -10.19 -32.17 46.99
C THR A 2 -9.16 -32.39 45.88
N ALA A 3 -9.48 -33.24 44.91
CA ALA A 3 -8.59 -33.61 43.82
C ALA A 3 -8.30 -32.41 42.90
N ALA A 4 -7.03 -32.13 42.64
CA ALA A 4 -6.59 -31.11 41.70
C ALA A 4 -6.98 -31.52 40.27
N LYS A 5 -7.66 -30.63 39.56
CA LYS A 5 -8.11 -30.82 38.18
C LYS A 5 -6.92 -30.61 37.24
N THR A 6 -6.49 -31.65 36.54
CA THR A 6 -5.41 -31.58 35.54
C THR A 6 -5.83 -30.67 34.38
N LEU A 7 -5.12 -29.56 34.18
CA LEU A 7 -5.30 -28.68 33.03
C LEU A 7 -4.83 -29.39 31.75
N ALA A 8 -5.68 -29.44 30.73
CA ALA A 8 -5.33 -29.98 29.43
C ALA A 8 -4.19 -29.15 28.79
N PRO A 9 -3.29 -29.77 28.02
CA PRO A 9 -2.16 -29.07 27.41
C PRO A 9 -2.66 -27.96 26.48
N THR A 10 -2.14 -26.75 26.70
CA THR A 10 -2.43 -25.58 25.86
C THR A 10 -1.87 -25.84 24.47
N ARG A 11 -2.73 -25.92 23.45
CA ARG A 11 -2.31 -26.11 22.07
C ARG A 11 -1.45 -24.90 21.67
N ALA A 12 -0.21 -25.14 21.24
CA ALA A 12 0.66 -24.07 20.78
C ALA A 12 -0.05 -23.25 19.69
N PRO A 13 -0.06 -21.91 19.78
CA PRO A 13 -0.74 -21.08 18.80
C PRO A 13 -0.11 -21.34 17.43
N ARG A 14 -0.94 -21.68 16.45
CA ARG A 14 -0.48 -21.83 15.06
C ARG A 14 -0.15 -20.43 14.57
N LEU A 15 1.11 -20.18 14.19
CA LEU A 15 1.54 -18.90 13.64
C LEU A 15 0.69 -18.61 12.40
N TRP A 16 -0.23 -17.67 12.51
CA TRP A 16 -0.94 -17.13 11.36
C TRP A 16 0.01 -16.17 10.66
N MET A 17 0.29 -16.45 9.39
CA MET A 17 1.23 -15.69 8.58
C MET A 17 0.47 -14.99 7.46
N PRO A 18 0.25 -13.68 7.55
CA PRO A 18 -0.39 -12.93 6.48
C PRO A 18 0.58 -12.74 5.31
N ASP A 19 0.08 -12.88 4.08
CA ASP A 19 0.84 -12.59 2.86
C ASP A 19 1.11 -11.08 2.67
N ARG A 20 0.37 -10.22 3.40
CA ARG A 20 0.47 -8.75 3.35
C ARG A 20 0.00 -8.14 4.66
N VAL A 21 0.71 -7.13 5.16
CA VAL A 21 0.26 -6.30 6.29
C VAL A 21 0.23 -4.84 5.87
N THR A 22 -0.89 -4.15 6.09
CA THR A 22 -1.07 -2.71 5.81
C THR A 22 -1.49 -2.00 7.08
N PHE A 23 -1.00 -0.77 7.29
CA PHE A 23 -1.36 0.07 8.42
C PHE A 23 -1.99 1.37 7.92
N THR A 24 -3.09 1.78 8.53
CA THR A 24 -3.63 3.14 8.34
C THR A 24 -2.92 4.11 9.30
N ALA A 25 -2.84 5.39 8.95
CA ALA A 25 -2.20 6.40 9.81
C ALA A 25 -2.85 6.47 11.21
N ASP A 26 -4.17 6.29 11.30
CA ASP A 26 -4.87 6.26 12.58
C ASP A 26 -4.50 5.03 13.41
N ALA A 27 -4.34 3.85 12.78
CA ALA A 27 -3.92 2.65 13.49
C ALA A 27 -2.52 2.83 14.12
N LEU A 28 -1.62 3.57 13.47
CA LEU A 28 -0.30 3.86 14.03
C LEU A 28 -0.31 4.79 15.25
N ARG A 29 -1.40 5.54 15.47
CA ARG A 29 -1.55 6.37 16.68
C ARG A 29 -2.02 5.57 17.88
N GLU A 30 -2.40 4.31 17.67
CA GLU A 30 -2.89 3.43 18.71
C GLU A 30 -1.77 2.53 19.26
N PRO A 31 -1.71 2.28 20.59
CA PRO A 31 -0.68 1.44 21.20
C PRO A 31 -0.59 0.03 20.59
N TRP A 32 -1.72 -0.54 20.17
CA TRP A 32 -1.74 -1.86 19.53
C TRP A 32 -1.21 -1.80 18.09
N GLY A 33 -1.40 -0.69 17.37
CA GLY A 33 -0.90 -0.55 16.01
C GLY A 33 0.62 -0.37 15.99
N GLU A 34 1.17 0.38 16.95
CA GLU A 34 2.63 0.44 17.16
C GLU A 34 3.22 -0.94 17.46
N GLN A 35 2.55 -1.76 18.28
CA GLN A 35 3.00 -3.13 18.58
C GLN A 35 2.96 -4.05 17.36
N ILE A 36 1.92 -3.97 16.52
CA ILE A 36 1.83 -4.76 15.30
C ILE A 36 2.91 -4.29 14.31
N ARG A 37 3.12 -2.98 14.17
CA ARG A 37 4.19 -2.40 13.36
C ARG A 37 5.55 -2.93 13.79
N ALA A 38 5.89 -2.83 15.08
CA ALA A 38 7.18 -3.29 15.60
C ALA A 38 7.42 -4.78 15.33
N ARG A 39 6.37 -5.63 15.43
CA ARG A 39 6.47 -7.05 15.09
C ARG A 39 6.71 -7.28 13.60
N VAL A 40 6.04 -6.53 12.74
CA VAL A 40 6.22 -6.64 11.28
C VAL A 40 7.59 -6.11 10.86
N GLU A 41 8.05 -4.97 11.41
CA GLU A 41 9.39 -4.45 11.22
C GLU A 41 10.45 -5.48 11.63
N ALA A 42 10.29 -6.11 12.80
CA ALA A 42 11.17 -7.18 13.25
C ALA A 42 11.19 -8.36 12.26
N LEU A 43 10.05 -8.79 11.72
CA LEU A 43 10.00 -9.87 10.74
C LEU A 43 10.62 -9.47 9.38
N ALA A 44 10.44 -8.24 8.93
CA ALA A 44 10.98 -7.74 7.67
C ALA A 44 12.51 -7.55 7.70
N LEU A 45 13.11 -7.36 8.89
CA LEU A 45 14.56 -7.21 9.02
C LEU A 45 15.31 -8.47 8.53
N PRO A 46 16.54 -8.31 7.99
CA PRO A 46 17.40 -9.43 7.66
C PRO A 46 17.60 -10.33 8.89
N ARG A 47 17.68 -11.66 8.67
CA ARG A 47 17.91 -12.64 9.74
C ARG A 47 19.16 -12.33 10.57
N ALA A 48 20.21 -11.79 9.93
CA ALA A 48 21.45 -11.38 10.59
C ALA A 48 21.27 -10.23 11.62
N LYS A 49 20.17 -9.47 11.55
CA LYS A 49 19.81 -8.40 12.50
C LYS A 49 18.70 -8.80 13.48
N GLY A 50 18.47 -10.11 13.65
CA GLY A 50 17.44 -10.65 14.56
C GLY A 50 16.03 -10.69 13.96
N GLY A 51 15.90 -10.50 12.65
CA GLY A 51 14.62 -10.52 11.95
C GLY A 51 14.25 -11.84 11.26
N GLY A 52 13.22 -11.79 10.42
CA GLY A 52 12.66 -12.95 9.72
C GLY A 52 13.05 -13.09 8.24
N GLY A 53 13.61 -12.04 7.63
CA GLY A 53 13.99 -12.02 6.21
C GLY A 53 12.82 -12.21 5.25
N TYR A 54 11.63 -11.76 5.62
CA TYR A 54 10.43 -11.89 4.79
C TYR A 54 10.46 -10.93 3.59
N PRO A 55 9.88 -11.32 2.44
CA PRO A 55 9.66 -10.41 1.33
C PRO A 55 8.76 -9.25 1.76
N ILE A 56 9.06 -8.06 1.24
CA ILE A 56 8.36 -6.81 1.49
C ILE A 56 7.60 -6.44 0.22
N GLY A 57 6.34 -6.04 0.36
CA GLY A 57 5.53 -5.53 -0.74
C GLY A 57 5.02 -4.13 -0.41
N LEU A 58 5.33 -3.14 -1.26
CA LEU A 58 4.82 -1.79 -1.14
C LEU A 58 3.75 -1.52 -2.20
N VAL A 59 2.59 -1.03 -1.73
CA VAL A 59 1.48 -0.64 -2.60
C VAL A 59 1.34 0.87 -2.55
N VAL A 60 1.56 1.55 -3.68
CA VAL A 60 1.30 2.99 -3.81
C VAL A 60 -0.09 3.17 -4.41
N ALA A 61 -1.07 3.44 -3.56
CA ALA A 61 -2.47 3.55 -3.94
C ALA A 61 -3.27 4.49 -3.03
N PRO A 62 -4.11 5.39 -3.58
CA PRO A 62 -4.18 5.75 -5.00
C PRO A 62 -3.03 6.69 -5.41
N ILE A 63 -2.51 6.55 -6.63
CA ILE A 63 -1.64 7.56 -7.26
C ILE A 63 -2.52 8.69 -7.80
N VAL A 64 -2.33 9.90 -7.29
CA VAL A 64 -3.13 11.10 -7.62
C VAL A 64 -2.25 12.13 -8.33
N ALA A 65 -2.69 12.61 -9.49
CA ALA A 65 -2.00 13.65 -10.24
C ALA A 65 -2.40 15.04 -9.72
N VAL A 66 -2.01 15.34 -8.48
CA VAL A 66 -2.11 16.69 -7.91
C VAL A 66 -1.01 17.59 -8.50
N PRO A 67 -1.13 18.93 -8.40
CA PRO A 67 -0.01 19.82 -8.64
C PRO A 67 1.23 19.33 -7.86
N GLU A 68 2.39 19.35 -8.49
CA GLU A 68 3.66 18.93 -7.88
C GLU A 68 3.69 17.45 -7.41
N TRP A 69 2.86 16.57 -7.98
CA TRP A 69 2.84 15.14 -7.63
C TRP A 69 4.24 14.51 -7.62
N GLN A 70 5.12 14.89 -8.56
CA GLN A 70 6.50 14.39 -8.61
C GLN A 70 7.27 14.68 -7.33
N THR A 71 7.17 15.91 -6.80
CA THR A 71 7.81 16.31 -5.54
C THR A 71 7.29 15.47 -4.38
N GLU A 72 5.98 15.29 -4.29
CA GLU A 72 5.37 14.55 -3.18
C GLU A 72 5.70 13.05 -3.23
N TYR A 73 5.71 12.46 -4.43
CA TYR A 73 6.11 11.06 -4.57
C TYR A 73 7.62 10.87 -4.46
N THR A 74 8.45 11.87 -4.79
CA THR A 74 9.90 11.83 -4.49
C THR A 74 10.10 11.68 -2.99
N ARG A 75 9.45 12.53 -2.18
CA ARG A 75 9.53 12.42 -0.71
C ARG A 75 9.08 11.05 -0.21
N LEU A 76 7.96 10.53 -0.71
CA LEU A 76 7.47 9.21 -0.34
C LEU A 76 8.49 8.10 -0.66
N LEU A 77 9.14 8.15 -1.82
CA LEU A 77 10.15 7.17 -2.21
C LEU A 77 11.45 7.32 -1.41
N ASP A 78 11.85 8.54 -1.06
CA ASP A 78 13.01 8.82 -0.21
C ASP A 78 12.78 8.31 1.23
N ASP A 79 11.59 8.56 1.80
CA ASP A 79 11.19 8.06 3.11
C ASP A 79 11.17 6.53 3.14
N ALA A 80 10.63 5.89 2.09
CA ALA A 80 10.66 4.44 1.95
C ALA A 80 12.11 3.90 1.88
N GLN A 81 13.01 4.59 1.18
CA GLN A 81 14.40 4.19 1.06
C GLN A 81 15.12 4.31 2.41
N ALA A 82 14.82 5.34 3.20
CA ALA A 82 15.38 5.53 4.53
C ALA A 82 14.86 4.49 5.54
N ALA A 83 13.59 4.09 5.42
CA ALA A 83 12.96 3.15 6.34
C ALA A 83 13.32 1.67 6.07
N LEU A 84 13.62 1.32 4.82
CA LEU A 84 13.85 -0.07 4.42
C LEU A 84 15.32 -0.48 4.50
N PRO A 85 15.63 -1.72 4.94
CA PRO A 85 16.99 -2.25 4.88
C PRO A 85 17.50 -2.31 3.43
N ALA A 86 18.74 -1.89 3.21
CA ALA A 86 19.38 -2.03 1.91
C ALA A 86 19.39 -3.50 1.45
N GLY A 87 18.97 -3.75 0.21
CA GLY A 87 18.94 -5.08 -0.40
C GLY A 87 17.85 -6.02 0.14
N CYS A 88 16.80 -5.50 0.78
CA CYS A 88 15.63 -6.31 1.11
C CYS A 88 14.93 -6.82 -0.16
N ASP A 89 14.29 -7.99 -0.06
CA ASP A 89 13.45 -8.55 -1.12
C ASP A 89 12.16 -7.73 -1.21
N LEU A 90 12.11 -6.77 -2.15
CA LEU A 90 11.06 -5.75 -2.24
C LEU A 90 10.32 -5.84 -3.57
N THR A 91 8.99 -5.75 -3.51
CA THR A 91 8.11 -5.66 -4.69
C THR A 91 7.22 -4.42 -4.63
N TRP A 92 6.80 -3.93 -5.81
CA TRP A 92 5.97 -2.73 -5.94
C TRP A 92 4.66 -3.00 -6.67
N GLU A 93 3.56 -2.45 -6.16
CA GLU A 93 2.25 -2.41 -6.82
C GLU A 93 1.80 -0.95 -6.93
N LEU A 94 1.54 -0.50 -8.16
CA LEU A 94 1.24 0.91 -8.43
C LEU A 94 -0.18 1.05 -8.97
N ILE A 95 -1.04 1.77 -8.24
CA ILE A 95 -2.48 1.83 -8.54
C ILE A 95 -2.90 3.29 -8.64
N THR A 96 -3.24 3.72 -9.84
CA THR A 96 -3.73 5.08 -10.07
C THR A 96 -5.13 5.29 -9.53
N HIS A 97 -5.40 6.53 -9.14
CA HIS A 97 -6.72 6.97 -8.74
C HIS A 97 -7.73 6.69 -9.86
N ARG A 98 -8.86 6.10 -9.47
CA ARG A 98 -9.99 5.78 -10.34
C ARG A 98 -11.27 5.84 -9.52
N PHE A 99 -12.37 6.16 -10.18
CA PHE A 99 -13.69 6.21 -9.52
C PHE A 99 -14.78 5.71 -10.46
N THR A 100 -15.88 5.23 -9.88
CA THR A 100 -17.13 4.97 -10.60
C THR A 100 -18.10 6.12 -10.33
N PRO A 101 -19.15 6.32 -11.14
CA PRO A 101 -20.19 7.31 -10.83
C PRO A 101 -20.75 7.14 -9.42
N GLY A 102 -21.04 5.90 -9.02
CA GLY A 102 -21.55 5.59 -7.68
C GLY A 102 -20.54 5.87 -6.56
N SER A 103 -19.25 5.50 -6.74
CA SER A 103 -18.24 5.77 -5.70
C SER A 103 -18.00 7.28 -5.52
N ARG A 104 -18.08 8.05 -6.60
CA ARG A 104 -18.01 9.52 -6.57
C ARG A 104 -19.19 10.11 -5.80
N GLU A 105 -20.42 9.69 -6.12
CA GLU A 105 -21.64 10.15 -5.46
C GLU A 105 -21.61 9.84 -3.95
N THR A 106 -21.24 8.60 -3.58
CA THR A 106 -21.11 8.21 -2.17
C THR A 106 -20.06 9.06 -1.45
N LEU A 107 -18.88 9.25 -2.05
CA LEU A 107 -17.79 10.01 -1.44
C LEU A 107 -18.18 11.47 -1.23
N LEU A 108 -18.76 12.13 -2.25
CA LEU A 108 -19.20 13.52 -2.15
C LEU A 108 -20.37 13.69 -1.18
N GLY A 109 -21.23 12.68 -1.02
CA GLY A 109 -22.29 12.67 -0.02
C GLY A 109 -21.76 12.63 1.42
N TRP A 110 -20.69 11.87 1.67
CA TRP A 110 -20.06 11.80 3.00
C TRP A 110 -19.10 12.97 3.27
N TYR A 111 -18.40 13.43 2.23
CA TYR A 111 -17.36 14.46 2.32
C TYR A 111 -17.60 15.55 1.29
N PRO A 112 -18.59 16.44 1.51
CA PRO A 112 -18.96 17.47 0.54
C PRO A 112 -17.85 18.48 0.27
N ASN A 113 -16.94 18.68 1.22
CA ASN A 113 -15.79 19.57 1.10
C ASN A 113 -14.51 18.86 0.59
N SER A 114 -14.64 17.65 0.05
CA SER A 114 -13.49 16.92 -0.47
C SER A 114 -12.84 17.68 -1.64
N THR A 115 -11.52 17.86 -1.56
CA THR A 115 -10.71 18.48 -2.63
C THR A 115 -10.24 17.47 -3.68
N LEU A 116 -10.65 16.20 -3.54
CA LEU A 116 -10.28 15.13 -4.46
C LEU A 116 -10.92 15.34 -5.84
N GLU A 117 -10.09 15.48 -6.86
CA GLU A 117 -10.54 15.66 -8.24
C GLU A 117 -11.20 14.37 -8.77
N MET A 118 -12.50 14.48 -9.08
CA MET A 118 -13.32 13.40 -9.65
C MET A 118 -14.25 13.97 -10.75
N VAL A 119 -13.72 14.67 -11.73
CA VAL A 119 -14.46 15.28 -12.84
C VAL A 119 -14.47 14.29 -14.02
N PRO A 120 -15.60 13.65 -14.36
CA PRO A 120 -15.64 12.63 -15.43
C PRO A 120 -15.08 13.12 -16.78
N GLU A 121 -15.25 14.40 -17.09
CA GLU A 121 -14.86 15.05 -18.34
C GLU A 121 -13.34 15.14 -18.52
N THR A 122 -12.57 15.16 -17.43
CA THR A 122 -11.10 15.16 -17.45
C THR A 122 -10.51 13.74 -17.51
N ARG A 123 -11.38 12.72 -17.52
CA ARG A 123 -11.02 11.30 -17.36
C ARG A 123 -11.42 10.48 -18.56
N ILE A 124 -10.82 9.29 -18.67
CA ILE A 124 -11.20 8.28 -19.66
C ILE A 124 -12.11 7.25 -19.00
N ALA A 125 -13.33 7.12 -19.53
CA ALA A 125 -14.24 6.06 -19.15
C ALA A 125 -13.76 4.71 -19.71
N LYS A 126 -13.58 3.71 -18.82
CA LYS A 126 -13.30 2.32 -19.16
C LYS A 126 -14.45 1.45 -18.69
N ARG A 127 -15.01 0.67 -19.61
CA ARG A 127 -16.04 -0.34 -19.31
C ARG A 127 -15.38 -1.66 -18.90
N ASN A 128 -15.91 -2.31 -17.87
CA ASN A 128 -15.51 -3.66 -17.47
C ASN A 128 -16.40 -4.72 -18.13
N LYS A 129 -16.02 -6.00 -18.01
CA LYS A 129 -16.75 -7.13 -18.60
C LYS A 129 -18.18 -7.33 -18.06
N PHE A 130 -18.52 -6.71 -16.94
CA PHE A 130 -19.83 -6.78 -16.28
C PHE A 130 -20.68 -5.53 -16.54
N GLY A 131 -20.28 -4.67 -17.48
CA GLY A 131 -21.02 -3.47 -17.85
C GLY A 131 -20.73 -2.23 -16.99
N GLY A 132 -19.99 -2.36 -15.89
CA GLY A 132 -19.61 -1.26 -15.01
C GLY A 132 -18.61 -0.30 -15.67
N ILE A 133 -18.71 0.99 -15.35
CA ILE A 133 -17.84 2.06 -15.87
C ILE A 133 -16.96 2.58 -14.74
N LYS A 134 -15.66 2.69 -15.00
CA LYS A 134 -14.69 3.40 -14.16
C LYS A 134 -14.02 4.51 -14.95
N HIS A 135 -13.74 5.62 -14.29
CA HIS A 135 -13.00 6.75 -14.83
C HIS A 135 -11.55 6.64 -14.38
N VAL A 136 -10.61 6.75 -15.32
CA VAL A 136 -9.15 6.69 -15.09
C VAL A 136 -8.47 7.91 -15.72
N TYR A 137 -7.21 8.17 -15.39
CA TYR A 137 -6.45 9.25 -16.04
C TYR A 137 -6.34 9.07 -17.58
N PRO A 138 -6.20 10.19 -18.32
CA PRO A 138 -5.82 10.16 -19.73
C PRO A 138 -4.54 9.37 -20.00
N ARG A 139 -4.41 8.84 -21.22
CA ARG A 139 -3.28 7.97 -21.59
C ARG A 139 -1.93 8.66 -21.43
N ASP A 140 -1.82 9.94 -21.77
CA ASP A 140 -0.56 10.67 -21.66
C ASP A 140 -0.13 10.86 -20.21
N ALA A 141 -1.05 11.27 -19.33
CA ALA A 141 -0.78 11.35 -17.88
C ALA A 141 -0.42 9.99 -17.28
N MET A 142 -1.10 8.91 -17.69
CA MET A 142 -0.75 7.55 -17.26
C MET A 142 0.67 7.16 -17.70
N ARG A 143 1.07 7.49 -18.93
CA ARG A 143 2.42 7.20 -19.46
C ARG A 143 3.47 8.01 -18.72
N GLU A 144 3.21 9.28 -18.47
CA GLU A 144 4.11 10.18 -17.74
C GLU A 144 4.35 9.68 -16.31
N MET A 145 3.28 9.45 -15.55
CA MET A 145 3.42 8.96 -14.17
C MET A 145 4.10 7.60 -14.13
N ARG A 146 3.71 6.66 -15.00
CA ARG A 146 4.33 5.33 -15.07
C ARG A 146 5.83 5.42 -15.33
N GLY A 147 6.23 6.17 -16.37
CA GLY A 147 7.64 6.30 -16.73
C GLY A 147 8.46 7.01 -15.65
N TRP A 148 7.86 7.95 -14.93
CA TRP A 148 8.48 8.58 -13.76
C TRP A 148 8.69 7.55 -12.63
N PHE A 149 7.64 6.82 -12.23
CA PHE A 149 7.75 5.83 -11.14
C PHE A 149 8.74 4.72 -11.47
N GLU A 150 8.70 4.18 -12.70
CA GLU A 150 9.64 3.14 -13.14
C GLU A 150 11.10 3.62 -13.02
N ARG A 151 11.39 4.87 -13.41
CA ARG A 151 12.73 5.45 -13.28
C ARG A 151 13.13 5.69 -11.82
N GLU A 152 12.28 6.34 -11.03
CA GLU A 152 12.61 6.72 -9.66
C GLU A 152 12.76 5.49 -8.75
N ILE A 153 11.93 4.45 -8.94
CA ILE A 153 12.03 3.18 -8.23
C ILE A 153 13.32 2.47 -8.63
N ALA A 154 13.63 2.37 -9.93
CA ALA A 154 14.85 1.71 -10.38
C ALA A 154 16.13 2.36 -9.83
N ALA A 155 16.13 3.69 -9.69
CA ALA A 155 17.26 4.44 -9.12
C ALA A 155 17.46 4.18 -7.62
N ARG A 156 16.37 4.05 -6.84
CA ARG A 156 16.43 3.91 -5.37
C ARG A 156 16.46 2.46 -4.88
N PHE A 157 15.79 1.58 -5.61
CA PHE A 157 15.55 0.18 -5.24
C PHE A 157 15.95 -0.73 -6.41
N PRO A 158 17.25 -0.80 -6.75
CA PRO A 158 17.72 -1.60 -7.87
C PRO A 158 17.34 -3.08 -7.66
N GLY A 159 16.68 -3.67 -8.65
CA GLY A 159 16.24 -5.06 -8.62
C GLY A 159 14.88 -5.32 -7.96
N ALA A 160 14.19 -4.31 -7.42
CA ALA A 160 12.84 -4.45 -6.88
C ALA A 160 11.79 -4.41 -8.01
N PRO A 161 11.13 -5.53 -8.36
CA PRO A 161 10.21 -5.55 -9.49
C PRO A 161 8.92 -4.78 -9.20
N ILE A 162 8.45 -4.04 -10.20
CA ILE A 162 7.08 -3.53 -10.25
C ILE A 162 6.20 -4.63 -10.80
N LEU A 163 5.33 -5.19 -9.94
CA LEU A 163 4.47 -6.30 -10.29
C LEU A 163 3.38 -5.88 -11.28
N TYR A 164 2.77 -4.71 -11.08
CA TYR A 164 1.79 -4.16 -12.01
C TYR A 164 1.55 -2.65 -11.81
N TRP A 165 1.00 -2.04 -12.87
CA TRP A 165 0.49 -0.67 -12.93
C TRP A 165 -0.96 -0.70 -13.43
N THR A 166 -1.91 -0.09 -12.70
CA THR A 166 -3.34 -0.10 -13.10
C THR A 166 -4.12 1.19 -12.86
#